data_AF-A0A2N3ASP9-F1
#
_entry.id   AF-A0A2N3ASP9-F1
#
_cell.length_a   1.000
_cell.length_b   1.000
_cell.length_c   1.000
_cell.angle_alpha   90.00
_cell.angle_beta   90.00
_cell.angle_gamma   90.00
#
_symmetry.space_group_name_H-M   'P 1'
#
loop_
_entity.id
_entity.type
_entity.pdbx_description
1 polymer ?
#
loop_
_entity_poly.entity_id
_entity_poly.type
_entity_poly.pdbx_seq_one_letter_code
_entity_poly.pdbx_strand_id
1 'polypeptide(L)'
;MANIDIGNVAENRTGSWGTTNITMVERDNPANLSGKITSVEIWAYSDMTNVEVAIFYVVSGNNLSTRSNAYIGNVTSGAKRTFTVSLDVEAGDYIGIYWYNGDMEETSSGVQTWYLAGDSIPCTNLTFTLTSGSFTHSLYGTGVRILSIAGAITFVGTLAKIKLFIKALAGAITFVGTLTKINLFIKALAGAITFVGTLATIFTKTKLITGALTFTSVLAKKTSISLSGSLTFIGSLVKKISISLSGAVSFIGRLFSNTIYNKVSKMLSTYTKITKAISDYIKRDKDKGEEL
;
A
#
# COMPACT_ATOMS: atom_id res chain seq x y z
N MET A 1 1.31 16.26 1.07
CA MET A 1 0.29 15.21 0.98
C MET A 1 -0.80 15.63 1.95
N ALA A 2 -2.05 15.81 1.54
CA ALA A 2 -3.10 16.26 2.45
C ALA A 2 -3.26 15.23 3.59
N ASN A 3 -3.20 15.69 4.83
CA ASN A 3 -3.43 14.85 6.00
C ASN A 3 -4.94 14.64 6.16
N ILE A 4 -5.33 13.47 6.67
CA ILE A 4 -6.71 13.24 7.07
C ILE A 4 -6.91 13.92 8.43
N ASP A 5 -8.01 14.63 8.58
CA ASP A 5 -8.49 15.14 9.85
C ASP A 5 -9.98 14.81 10.03
N ILE A 6 -10.40 14.60 11.28
CA ILE A 6 -11.77 14.24 11.68
C ILE A 6 -12.02 14.64 13.14
N GLY A 7 -13.20 15.17 13.43
CA GLY A 7 -13.57 15.67 14.76
C GLY A 7 -12.90 16.99 15.13
N ASN A 8 -13.03 17.39 16.39
CA ASN A 8 -12.63 18.70 16.87
C ASN A 8 -11.33 18.62 17.65
N VAL A 9 -10.46 19.64 17.50
CA VAL A 9 -9.15 19.69 18.18
C VAL A 9 -9.31 19.39 19.67
N ALA A 10 -8.48 18.49 20.20
CA ALA A 10 -8.43 18.18 21.62
C ALA A 10 -7.65 19.29 22.35
N GLU A 11 -8.35 20.10 23.12
CA GLU A 11 -7.82 21.27 23.84
C GLU A 11 -8.57 21.43 25.16
N ASN A 12 -8.01 22.23 26.07
CA ASN A 12 -8.61 22.50 27.38
C ASN A 12 -9.88 23.35 27.23
N ARG A 13 -11.03 22.74 27.44
CA ARG A 13 -12.36 23.36 27.42
C ARG A 13 -12.96 23.48 28.83
N THR A 14 -14.06 24.20 28.97
CA THR A 14 -14.62 24.56 30.28
C THR A 14 -15.83 23.71 30.72
N GLY A 15 -16.40 22.90 29.82
CA GLY A 15 -17.57 22.07 30.09
C GLY A 15 -17.25 20.58 30.14
N SER A 16 -18.21 19.79 30.60
CA SER A 16 -18.11 18.33 30.65
C SER A 16 -19.43 17.66 30.25
N TRP A 17 -19.32 16.53 29.56
CA TRP A 17 -20.49 15.77 29.07
C TRP A 17 -21.35 15.14 30.19
N GLY A 18 -20.84 15.09 31.44
CA GLY A 18 -21.59 14.80 32.67
C GLY A 18 -22.32 13.45 32.77
N THR A 19 -22.28 12.61 31.72
CA THR A 19 -22.91 11.30 31.62
C THR A 19 -21.85 10.26 31.32
N THR A 20 -21.88 9.14 32.05
CA THR A 20 -20.94 8.04 31.88
C THR A 20 -21.60 6.82 31.25
N ASN A 21 -20.81 5.79 30.93
CA ASN A 21 -21.26 4.56 30.27
C ASN A 21 -22.08 4.88 29.01
N ILE A 22 -21.43 5.55 28.06
CA ILE A 22 -22.08 6.16 26.90
C ILE A 22 -21.17 6.10 25.69
N THR A 23 -21.77 5.85 24.53
CA THR A 23 -21.13 6.04 23.23
C THR A 23 -21.61 7.35 22.64
N MET A 24 -20.68 8.23 22.26
CA MET A 24 -21.00 9.44 21.50
C MET A 24 -20.28 9.44 20.15
N VAL A 25 -20.88 10.13 19.19
CA VAL A 25 -20.31 10.35 17.85
C VAL A 25 -20.39 11.83 17.52
N GLU A 26 -19.22 12.42 17.28
CA GLU A 26 -19.06 13.82 16.92
C GLU A 26 -19.60 14.04 15.51
N ARG A 27 -20.49 15.02 15.37
CA ARG A 27 -21.10 15.36 14.08
C ARG A 27 -20.34 16.46 13.36
N ASP A 28 -19.59 17.26 14.10
CA ASP A 28 -18.77 18.29 13.50
C ASP A 28 -17.52 17.69 12.85
N ASN A 29 -17.00 18.40 11.86
CA ASN A 29 -15.81 18.04 11.10
C ASN A 29 -15.73 16.55 10.69
N PRO A 30 -16.64 16.06 9.82
CA PRO A 30 -16.52 14.72 9.25
C PRO A 30 -15.19 14.55 8.51
N ALA A 31 -14.72 13.32 8.38
CA ALA A 31 -13.41 13.03 7.79
C ALA A 31 -13.28 13.69 6.41
N ASN A 32 -12.25 14.52 6.24
CA ASN A 32 -12.04 15.24 4.98
C ASN A 32 -11.68 14.31 3.79
N LEU A 33 -11.13 13.12 4.08
CA LEU A 33 -10.50 12.23 3.11
C LEU A 33 -10.54 10.77 3.58
N SER A 34 -10.56 9.83 2.64
CA SER A 34 -10.43 8.39 2.93
C SER A 34 -8.98 7.96 3.18
N GLY A 35 -8.77 6.98 4.06
CA GLY A 35 -7.49 6.35 4.34
C GLY A 35 -7.46 5.67 5.71
N LYS A 36 -6.44 5.99 6.52
CA LYS A 36 -6.38 5.53 7.92
C LYS A 36 -6.15 6.67 8.89
N ILE A 37 -6.95 6.73 9.95
CA ILE A 37 -6.63 7.50 11.15
C ILE A 37 -5.53 6.74 11.89
N THR A 38 -4.45 7.45 12.18
CA THR A 38 -3.24 6.91 12.81
C THR A 38 -3.01 7.45 14.21
N SER A 39 -3.65 8.56 14.54
CA SER A 39 -3.58 9.18 15.85
C SER A 39 -4.94 9.72 16.26
N VAL A 40 -5.29 9.52 17.53
CA VAL A 40 -6.43 10.17 18.17
C VAL A 40 -5.94 10.95 19.38
N GLU A 41 -6.34 12.20 19.47
CA GLU A 41 -6.07 13.09 20.60
C GLU A 41 -7.35 13.29 21.39
N ILE A 42 -7.24 13.23 22.72
CA ILE A 42 -8.36 13.40 23.64
C ILE A 42 -7.92 14.34 24.77
N TRP A 43 -8.80 15.26 25.15
CA TRP A 43 -8.67 15.98 26.42
C TRP A 43 -9.87 15.60 27.29
N ALA A 44 -9.61 14.88 28.38
CA ALA A 44 -10.64 14.45 29.30
C ALA A 44 -10.81 15.48 30.42
N TYR A 45 -12.06 15.78 30.78
CA TYR A 45 -12.37 16.68 31.90
C TYR A 45 -12.05 16.00 33.23
N SER A 46 -12.42 14.73 33.37
CA SER A 46 -12.07 13.85 34.50
C SER A 46 -11.55 12.51 33.97
N ASP A 47 -10.81 11.75 34.78
CA ASP A 47 -10.17 10.51 34.31
C ASP A 47 -11.19 9.51 33.72
N MET A 48 -11.04 9.22 32.42
CA MET A 48 -11.93 8.31 31.71
C MET A 48 -11.40 6.88 31.75
N THR A 49 -12.28 5.90 31.95
CA THR A 49 -11.92 4.47 32.01
C THR A 49 -12.61 3.65 30.93
N ASN A 50 -11.95 2.58 30.49
CA ASN A 50 -12.47 1.63 29.50
C ASN A 50 -12.89 2.35 28.20
N VAL A 51 -11.96 3.15 27.66
CA VAL A 51 -12.21 4.01 26.51
C VAL A 51 -11.93 3.28 25.21
N GLU A 52 -12.89 3.34 24.30
CA GLU A 52 -12.80 2.85 22.94
C GLU A 52 -13.13 3.97 21.95
N VAL A 53 -12.36 4.10 20.88
CA VAL A 53 -12.60 5.07 19.81
C VAL A 53 -12.99 4.36 18.52
N ALA A 54 -13.86 4.96 17.74
CA ALA A 54 -14.34 4.38 16.50
C ALA A 54 -14.61 5.41 15.42
N ILE A 55 -14.61 4.92 14.18
CA ILE A 55 -15.06 5.63 13.00
C ILE A 55 -16.44 5.11 12.63
N PHE A 56 -17.39 6.02 12.46
CA PHE A 56 -18.78 5.73 12.15
C PHE A 56 -19.19 6.31 10.81
N TYR A 57 -20.18 5.71 10.17
CA TYR A 57 -20.86 6.27 9.02
C TYR A 57 -22.37 6.22 9.21
N VAL A 58 -23.08 7.17 8.60
CA VAL A 58 -24.54 7.23 8.62
C VAL A 58 -25.08 6.26 7.57
N VAL A 59 -25.93 5.34 8.01
CA VAL A 59 -26.69 4.44 7.12
C VAL A 59 -27.91 5.18 6.58
N SER A 60 -28.72 5.75 7.48
CA SER A 60 -29.88 6.57 7.14
C SER A 60 -30.38 7.36 8.35
N GLY A 61 -30.69 8.65 8.21
CA GLY A 61 -31.16 9.46 9.33
C GLY A 61 -30.17 9.44 10.50
N ASN A 62 -30.63 8.99 11.68
CA ASN A 62 -29.79 8.81 12.87
C ASN A 62 -29.30 7.37 13.08
N ASN A 63 -29.39 6.52 12.05
CA ASN A 63 -28.84 5.18 12.12
C ASN A 63 -27.39 5.17 11.68
N LEU A 64 -26.51 4.71 12.56
CA LEU A 64 -25.07 4.65 12.35
C LEU A 64 -24.57 3.20 12.38
N SER A 65 -23.43 2.99 11.73
CA SER A 65 -22.65 1.76 11.79
C SER A 65 -21.20 2.07 12.07
N THR A 66 -20.50 1.16 12.75
CA THR A 66 -19.05 1.26 12.97
C THR A 66 -18.31 0.76 11.74
N ARG A 67 -17.38 1.57 11.21
CA ARG A 67 -16.42 1.18 10.17
C ARG A 67 -15.19 0.51 10.75
N SER A 68 -14.64 1.09 11.80
CA SER A 68 -13.38 0.65 12.41
C SER A 68 -13.31 1.15 13.85
N ASN A 69 -12.74 0.37 14.76
CA ASN A 69 -12.62 0.73 16.17
C ASN A 69 -11.26 0.33 16.75
N ALA A 70 -10.93 0.92 17.91
CA ALA A 70 -9.77 0.58 18.69
C ALA A 70 -9.99 0.90 20.17
N TYR A 71 -9.79 -0.10 21.02
CA TYR A 71 -9.67 0.09 22.46
C TYR A 71 -8.37 0.83 22.79
N ILE A 72 -8.47 1.93 23.54
CA ILE A 72 -7.33 2.79 23.91
C ILE A 72 -7.04 2.83 25.42
N GLY A 73 -7.85 2.15 26.23
CA GLY A 73 -7.60 2.02 27.66
C GLY A 73 -8.14 3.19 28.48
N ASN A 74 -7.36 3.68 29.43
CA ASN A 74 -7.77 4.81 30.27
C ASN A 74 -7.20 6.12 29.71
N VAL A 75 -7.95 7.20 29.82
CA VAL A 75 -7.53 8.55 29.42
C VAL A 75 -7.47 9.41 30.67
N THR A 76 -6.26 9.75 31.11
CA THR A 76 -6.06 10.62 32.27
C THR A 76 -6.32 12.08 31.91
N SER A 77 -7.04 12.77 32.78
CA SER A 77 -7.41 14.19 32.69
C SER A 77 -6.22 15.14 32.90
N GLY A 78 -6.48 16.44 32.77
CA GLY A 78 -5.54 17.53 33.05
C GLY A 78 -4.51 17.82 31.94
N ALA A 79 -4.49 17.04 30.86
CA ALA A 79 -3.66 17.30 29.69
C ALA A 79 -4.19 16.54 28.47
N LYS A 80 -3.83 17.03 27.27
CA LYS A 80 -4.03 16.31 26.01
C LYS A 80 -3.32 14.96 26.05
N ARG A 81 -4.05 13.90 25.73
CA ARG A 81 -3.51 12.55 25.54
C ARG A 81 -3.56 12.20 24.06
N THR A 82 -2.50 11.57 23.57
CA THR A 82 -2.37 11.16 22.18
C THR A 82 -2.18 9.66 22.11
N PHE A 83 -3.04 8.99 21.36
CA PHE A 83 -3.05 7.55 21.18
C PHE A 83 -2.69 7.19 19.74
N THR A 84 -1.90 6.13 19.57
CA THR A 84 -1.61 5.57 18.24
C THR A 84 -2.67 4.52 17.92
N VAL A 85 -3.34 4.68 16.78
CA VAL A 85 -4.41 3.77 16.33
C VAL A 85 -4.21 3.38 14.86
N SER A 86 -5.06 2.50 14.34
CA SER A 86 -5.06 2.10 12.92
C SER A 86 -6.49 1.89 12.43
N LEU A 87 -7.27 2.96 12.37
CA LEU A 87 -8.69 2.91 12.03
C LEU A 87 -8.89 3.19 10.54
N ASP A 88 -9.62 2.32 9.83
CA ASP A 88 -10.08 2.62 8.47
C ASP A 88 -11.10 3.75 8.48
N VAL A 89 -10.97 4.68 7.53
CA VAL A 89 -11.83 5.87 7.40
C VAL A 89 -12.10 6.18 5.94
N GLU A 90 -13.33 6.61 5.64
CA GLU A 90 -13.74 7.19 4.38
C GLU A 90 -14.11 8.67 4.55
N ALA A 91 -13.97 9.44 3.46
CA ALA A 91 -14.39 10.83 3.47
C ALA A 91 -15.89 10.94 3.81
N GLY A 92 -16.23 11.80 4.76
CA GLY A 92 -17.58 11.97 5.29
C GLY A 92 -17.95 11.09 6.48
N ASP A 93 -17.06 10.20 6.94
CA ASP A 93 -17.24 9.46 8.19
C ASP A 93 -17.08 10.38 9.41
N TYR A 94 -17.51 9.88 10.58
CA TYR A 94 -17.52 10.61 11.85
C TYR A 94 -16.67 9.88 12.90
N ILE A 95 -16.00 10.62 13.78
CA ILE A 95 -15.29 10.03 14.92
C ILE A 95 -16.23 9.92 16.12
N GLY A 96 -16.17 8.80 16.82
CA GLY A 96 -16.90 8.61 18.06
C GLY A 96 -16.04 7.90 19.10
N ILE A 97 -16.58 7.87 20.31
CA ILE A 97 -15.89 7.36 21.48
C ILE A 97 -16.91 6.80 22.47
N TYR A 98 -16.55 5.69 23.09
CA TYR A 98 -17.22 5.12 24.25
C TYR A 98 -16.31 5.25 25.47
N TRP A 99 -16.92 5.48 26.63
CA TRP A 99 -16.25 5.38 27.92
C TRP A 99 -17.21 4.92 29.01
N TYR A 100 -16.67 4.24 30.01
CA TYR A 100 -17.46 3.67 31.10
C TYR A 100 -17.62 4.63 32.30
N ASN A 101 -16.55 5.31 32.72
CA ASN A 101 -16.54 6.31 33.78
C ASN A 101 -15.70 7.52 33.36
N GLY A 102 -15.84 8.63 34.09
CA GLY A 102 -15.20 9.92 33.79
C GLY A 102 -15.98 10.73 32.78
N ASP A 103 -15.46 11.90 32.42
CA ASP A 103 -16.17 12.86 31.58
C ASP A 103 -15.29 13.33 30.42
N MET A 104 -15.90 13.34 29.22
CA MET A 104 -15.33 14.07 28.09
C MET A 104 -15.44 15.58 28.33
N GLU A 105 -14.40 16.29 27.95
CA GLU A 105 -14.39 17.74 27.96
C GLU A 105 -15.08 18.33 26.72
N GLU A 106 -15.89 19.36 26.95
CA GLU A 106 -16.72 19.97 25.91
C GLU A 106 -16.88 21.49 26.07
N THR A 107 -17.49 22.12 25.08
CA THR A 107 -18.05 23.47 25.17
C THR A 107 -19.40 23.49 24.49
N SER A 108 -20.35 24.27 25.02
CA SER A 108 -21.72 24.45 24.49
C SER A 108 -21.75 25.31 23.22
N SER A 109 -21.03 24.86 22.20
CA SER A 109 -20.90 25.44 20.87
C SER A 109 -20.94 24.34 19.80
N GLY A 110 -20.96 24.69 18.51
CA GLY A 110 -20.87 23.69 17.43
C GLY A 110 -22.23 23.09 17.04
N VAL A 111 -22.33 21.77 16.96
CA VAL A 111 -23.50 21.04 16.45
C VAL A 111 -24.02 20.00 17.44
N GLN A 112 -25.24 19.52 17.24
CA GLN A 112 -25.78 18.40 18.04
C GLN A 112 -24.91 17.15 17.87
N THR A 113 -24.90 16.29 18.87
CA THR A 113 -24.08 15.08 18.94
C THR A 113 -24.98 13.86 18.91
N TRP A 114 -24.55 12.79 18.24
CA TRP A 114 -25.22 11.51 18.36
C TRP A 114 -24.73 10.80 19.61
N TYR A 115 -25.64 10.24 20.40
CA TYR A 115 -25.28 9.45 21.57
C TYR A 115 -26.21 8.26 21.79
N LEU A 116 -25.69 7.26 22.48
CA LEU A 116 -26.43 6.08 22.92
C LEU A 116 -25.84 5.55 24.22
N ALA A 117 -26.69 5.19 25.18
CA ALA A 117 -26.24 4.63 26.46
C ALA A 117 -25.56 3.26 26.26
N GLY A 118 -24.49 3.03 27.00
CA GLY A 118 -23.67 1.82 26.96
C GLY A 118 -22.61 1.83 25.85
N ASP A 119 -21.88 0.72 25.80
CA ASP A 119 -20.92 0.43 24.74
C ASP A 119 -21.65 -0.02 23.48
N SER A 120 -21.66 0.86 22.48
CA SER A 120 -22.24 0.63 21.16
C SER A 120 -21.17 0.52 20.09
N ILE A 121 -19.96 0.10 20.46
CA ILE A 121 -18.84 -0.11 19.55
C ILE A 121 -18.45 -1.60 19.60
N PRO A 122 -18.43 -2.33 18.47
CA PRO A 122 -18.97 -1.94 17.17
C PRO A 122 -20.50 -2.03 17.11
N CYS A 123 -21.13 -1.26 16.22
CA CYS A 123 -22.55 -1.37 15.90
C CYS A 123 -22.83 -1.50 14.40
N THR A 124 -24.04 -1.93 14.05
CA THR A 124 -24.54 -2.02 12.67
C THR A 124 -25.97 -1.48 12.61
N ASN A 125 -26.17 -0.42 11.82
CA ASN A 125 -27.47 0.21 11.55
C ASN A 125 -28.28 0.51 12.83
N LEU A 126 -27.60 1.00 13.86
CA LEU A 126 -28.18 1.28 15.18
C LEU A 126 -28.60 2.74 15.26
N THR A 127 -29.79 3.00 15.79
CA THR A 127 -30.33 4.36 15.93
C THR A 127 -29.73 5.06 17.15
N PHE A 128 -29.10 6.21 16.93
CA PHE A 128 -28.59 7.09 17.97
C PHE A 128 -29.59 8.22 18.27
N THR A 129 -29.53 8.74 19.49
CA THR A 129 -30.28 9.93 19.90
C THR A 129 -29.46 11.18 19.61
N LEU A 130 -30.11 12.29 19.24
CA LEU A 130 -29.46 13.59 19.12
C LEU A 130 -29.57 14.35 20.43
N THR A 131 -28.51 15.02 20.84
CA THR A 131 -28.55 15.98 21.95
C THR A 131 -29.52 17.11 21.65
N SER A 132 -30.14 17.68 22.69
CA SER A 132 -30.98 18.88 22.55
C SER A 132 -30.16 20.14 22.30
N GLY A 133 -28.93 20.19 22.82
CA GLY A 133 -27.95 21.26 22.61
C GLY A 133 -26.88 20.92 21.58
N SER A 134 -26.08 21.92 21.23
CA SER A 134 -24.89 21.80 20.39
C SER A 134 -23.64 21.82 21.24
N PHE A 135 -22.71 20.90 20.95
CA PHE A 135 -21.49 20.72 21.71
C PHE A 135 -20.27 20.49 20.80
N THR A 136 -19.11 20.93 21.28
CA THR A 136 -17.81 20.68 20.65
C THR A 136 -16.98 19.87 21.64
N HIS A 137 -16.59 18.65 21.29
CA HIS A 137 -15.86 17.75 22.20
C HIS A 137 -14.35 17.78 21.93
N SER A 138 -13.56 17.53 22.97
CA SER A 138 -12.11 17.38 22.87
C SER A 138 -11.69 16.02 22.31
N LEU A 139 -12.07 15.74 21.06
CA LEU A 139 -11.82 14.47 20.36
C LEU A 139 -11.40 14.72 18.90
N TYR A 140 -10.11 14.51 18.62
CA TYR A 140 -9.53 14.78 17.31
C TYR A 140 -8.82 13.56 16.73
N GLY A 141 -9.14 13.19 15.50
CA GLY A 141 -8.41 12.17 14.75
C GLY A 141 -7.55 12.80 13.65
N THR A 142 -6.30 12.33 13.54
CA THR A 142 -5.45 12.63 12.37
C THR A 142 -4.95 11.36 11.70
N GLY A 143 -4.78 11.44 10.39
CA GLY A 143 -4.49 10.28 9.59
C GLY A 143 -3.73 10.56 8.31
N VAL A 144 -3.45 9.48 7.62
CA VAL A 144 -2.78 9.49 6.32
C VAL A 144 -3.68 8.85 5.28
N ARG A 145 -3.73 9.49 4.10
CA ARG A 145 -4.39 8.91 2.94
C ARG A 145 -3.73 7.58 2.60
N ILE A 146 -4.54 6.54 2.46
CA ILE A 146 -4.13 5.33 1.77
C ILE A 146 -4.58 5.50 0.33
N LEU A 147 -3.63 5.78 -0.57
CA LEU A 147 -3.89 5.55 -2.00
C LEU A 147 -3.94 4.04 -2.21
N SER A 148 -5.12 3.44 -2.07
CA SER A 148 -5.40 2.19 -2.76
C SER A 148 -5.65 2.56 -4.22
N ILE A 149 -4.76 2.12 -5.09
CA ILE A 149 -4.98 2.23 -6.53
C ILE A 149 -5.97 1.12 -6.85
N ALA A 150 -7.27 1.43 -6.88
CA ALA A 150 -8.30 0.53 -7.40
C ALA A 150 -8.44 0.65 -8.93
N GLY A 151 -8.04 1.80 -9.50
CA GLY A 151 -8.02 2.05 -10.94
C GLY A 151 -6.76 1.55 -11.65
N ALA A 152 -6.67 1.83 -12.96
CA ALA A 152 -5.47 1.58 -13.75
C ALA A 152 -4.63 2.87 -13.84
N ILE A 153 -3.34 2.79 -13.53
CA ILE A 153 -2.37 3.86 -13.78
C ILE A 153 -1.44 3.42 -14.90
N THR A 154 -1.29 4.25 -15.93
CA THR A 154 -0.38 3.97 -17.06
C THR A 154 0.70 5.04 -17.18
N PHE A 155 1.96 4.62 -17.20
CA PHE A 155 3.11 5.46 -17.50
C PHE A 155 3.60 5.15 -18.92
N VAL A 156 3.79 6.16 -19.76
CA VAL A 156 4.28 6.00 -21.14
C VAL A 156 5.57 6.78 -21.32
N GLY A 157 6.58 6.16 -21.95
CA GLY A 157 7.82 6.83 -22.36
C GLY A 157 9.08 6.08 -21.96
N THR A 158 10.20 6.83 -21.90
CA THR A 158 11.50 6.30 -21.49
C THR A 158 11.79 6.73 -20.05
N LEU A 159 11.90 5.77 -19.13
CA LEU A 159 12.09 6.01 -17.69
C LEU A 159 13.38 5.33 -17.22
N ALA A 160 14.37 6.13 -16.82
CA ALA A 160 15.69 5.59 -16.44
C ALA A 160 15.66 4.82 -15.11
N LYS A 161 15.01 5.34 -14.07
CA LYS A 161 14.98 4.73 -12.74
C LYS A 161 13.63 4.94 -12.08
N ILE A 162 13.01 3.84 -11.62
CA ILE A 162 11.74 3.88 -10.89
C ILE A 162 11.91 3.16 -9.56
N LYS A 163 11.42 3.77 -8.49
CA LYS A 163 11.31 3.15 -7.17
C LYS A 163 9.84 3.20 -6.76
N LEU A 164 9.20 2.04 -6.68
CA LEU A 164 7.78 1.93 -6.38
C LEU A 164 7.60 1.27 -5.00
N PHE A 165 6.88 1.96 -4.12
CA PHE A 165 6.54 1.46 -2.79
C PHE A 165 5.02 1.24 -2.71
N ILE A 166 4.59 -0.01 -2.78
CA ILE A 166 3.18 -0.39 -2.75
C ILE A 166 2.89 -1.05 -1.41
N LYS A 167 2.07 -0.38 -0.59
CA LYS A 167 1.52 -0.97 0.63
C LYS A 167 0.43 -2.00 0.29
N ALA A 168 -0.51 -1.61 -0.58
CA ALA A 168 -1.55 -2.47 -1.13
C ALA A 168 -1.92 -2.00 -2.55
N LEU A 169 -1.97 -2.92 -3.52
CA LEU A 169 -2.48 -2.67 -4.89
C LEU A 169 -3.57 -3.67 -5.23
N ALA A 170 -4.79 -3.19 -5.49
CA ALA A 170 -5.92 -3.97 -5.98
C ALA A 170 -6.19 -3.74 -7.49
N GLY A 171 -5.85 -2.56 -8.00
CA GLY A 171 -5.95 -2.19 -9.41
C GLY A 171 -4.72 -2.53 -10.24
N ALA A 172 -4.52 -1.83 -11.36
CA ALA A 172 -3.46 -2.12 -12.31
C ALA A 172 -2.44 -0.98 -12.40
N ILE A 173 -1.15 -1.33 -12.51
CA ILE A 173 -0.10 -0.37 -12.88
C ILE A 173 0.57 -0.88 -14.16
N THR A 174 0.54 -0.06 -15.21
CA THR A 174 1.14 -0.38 -16.51
C THR A 174 2.27 0.60 -16.83
N PHE A 175 3.42 0.09 -17.24
CA PHE A 175 4.51 0.87 -17.80
C PHE A 175 4.66 0.53 -19.28
N VAL A 176 4.65 1.53 -20.17
CA VAL A 176 4.80 1.37 -21.61
C VAL A 176 6.04 2.13 -22.08
N GLY A 177 7.00 1.44 -22.71
CA GLY A 177 8.21 2.01 -23.28
C GLY A 177 9.50 1.40 -22.72
N THR A 178 10.55 2.22 -22.61
CA THR A 178 11.89 1.75 -22.23
C THR A 178 12.19 2.08 -20.77
N LEU A 179 12.39 1.06 -19.93
CA LEU A 179 12.76 1.21 -18.52
C LEU A 179 14.16 0.64 -18.26
N THR A 180 15.07 1.44 -17.72
CA THR A 180 16.43 0.94 -17.44
C THR A 180 16.50 0.19 -16.11
N LYS A 181 15.87 0.69 -15.05
CA LYS A 181 15.90 0.06 -13.73
C LYS A 181 14.62 0.29 -12.94
N ILE A 182 14.10 -0.78 -12.33
CA ILE A 182 13.01 -0.69 -11.36
C ILE A 182 13.32 -1.42 -10.04
N ASN A 183 13.00 -0.74 -8.94
CA ASN A 183 12.99 -1.29 -7.59
C ASN A 183 11.55 -1.33 -7.07
N LEU A 184 10.96 -2.53 -7.01
CA LEU A 184 9.61 -2.75 -6.49
C LEU A 184 9.66 -3.20 -5.03
N PHE A 185 8.99 -2.47 -4.14
CA PHE A 185 8.77 -2.84 -2.74
C PHE A 185 7.28 -3.00 -2.51
N ILE A 186 6.80 -4.24 -2.43
CA ILE A 186 5.38 -4.56 -2.42
C ILE A 186 5.05 -5.35 -1.15
N LYS A 187 4.18 -4.81 -0.30
CA LYS A 187 3.69 -5.53 0.88
C LYS A 187 2.51 -6.44 0.54
N ALA A 188 1.53 -5.94 -0.23
CA ALA A 188 0.38 -6.70 -0.72
C ALA A 188 0.04 -6.33 -2.19
N LEU A 189 -0.06 -7.33 -3.07
CA LEU A 189 -0.53 -7.19 -4.45
C LEU A 189 -1.64 -8.19 -4.72
N ALA A 190 -2.86 -7.70 -4.93
CA ALA A 190 -4.02 -8.45 -5.42
C ALA A 190 -4.31 -8.15 -6.91
N GLY A 191 -3.98 -6.94 -7.37
CA GLY A 191 -4.14 -6.51 -8.75
C GLY A 191 -2.98 -6.90 -9.67
N ALA A 192 -2.69 -6.06 -10.68
CA ALA A 192 -1.70 -6.36 -11.70
C ALA A 192 -0.61 -5.28 -11.83
N ILE A 193 0.62 -5.71 -12.10
CA ILE A 193 1.70 -4.82 -12.55
C ILE A 193 2.20 -5.33 -13.91
N THR A 194 2.07 -4.51 -14.94
CA THR A 194 2.42 -4.86 -16.32
C THR A 194 3.52 -3.95 -16.86
N PHE A 195 4.54 -4.54 -17.46
CA PHE A 195 5.57 -3.82 -18.21
C PHE A 195 5.45 -4.16 -19.69
N VAL A 196 5.23 -3.16 -20.53
CA VAL A 196 5.18 -3.27 -21.99
C VAL A 196 6.37 -2.51 -22.55
N GLY A 197 7.23 -3.20 -23.30
CA GLY A 197 8.47 -2.65 -23.84
C GLY A 197 9.72 -3.14 -23.11
N THR A 198 10.85 -2.48 -23.34
CA THR A 198 12.16 -2.96 -22.90
C THR A 198 12.40 -2.62 -21.44
N LEU A 199 12.56 -3.63 -20.58
CA LEU A 199 12.99 -3.45 -19.18
C LEU A 199 14.39 -4.03 -18.98
N ALA A 200 15.37 -3.20 -18.64
CA ALA A 200 16.76 -3.66 -18.55
C ALA A 200 17.07 -4.36 -17.21
N THR A 201 16.59 -3.86 -16.06
CA THR A 201 16.85 -4.50 -14.75
C THR A 201 15.68 -4.34 -13.77
N ILE A 202 15.31 -5.43 -13.08
CA ILE A 202 14.32 -5.43 -12.00
C ILE A 202 14.83 -6.03 -10.69
N PHE A 203 14.61 -5.29 -9.59
CA PHE A 203 14.75 -5.75 -8.21
C PHE A 203 13.38 -5.73 -7.53
N THR A 204 12.99 -6.83 -6.88
CA THR A 204 11.73 -6.87 -6.13
C THR A 204 11.96 -7.35 -4.70
N LYS A 205 11.31 -6.70 -3.74
CA LYS A 205 11.11 -7.19 -2.37
C LYS A 205 9.61 -7.28 -2.12
N THR A 206 9.14 -8.49 -1.86
CA THR A 206 7.72 -8.83 -1.89
C THR A 206 7.40 -9.72 -0.70
N LYS A 207 6.28 -9.45 0.01
CA LYS A 207 5.85 -10.25 1.18
C LYS A 207 4.62 -11.12 0.89
N LEU A 208 3.58 -10.54 0.27
CA LEU A 208 2.35 -11.22 -0.12
C LEU A 208 1.96 -10.80 -1.54
N ILE A 209 1.92 -11.76 -2.47
CA ILE A 209 1.47 -11.50 -3.84
C ILE A 209 0.48 -12.59 -4.23
N THR A 210 -0.78 -12.23 -4.40
CA THR A 210 -1.82 -13.08 -4.96
C THR A 210 -2.18 -12.66 -6.39
N GLY A 211 -1.86 -11.41 -6.77
CA GLY A 211 -2.07 -10.85 -8.10
C GLY A 211 -1.01 -11.22 -9.14
N ALA A 212 -1.02 -10.48 -10.25
CA ALA A 212 -0.20 -10.78 -11.44
C ALA A 212 0.96 -9.79 -11.64
N LEU A 213 2.11 -10.33 -12.04
CA LEU A 213 3.25 -9.54 -12.52
C LEU A 213 3.59 -9.99 -13.95
N THR A 214 3.43 -9.10 -14.92
CA THR A 214 3.52 -9.43 -16.36
C THR A 214 4.57 -8.57 -17.06
N PHE A 215 5.40 -9.19 -17.89
CA PHE A 215 6.37 -8.51 -18.75
C PHE A 215 6.06 -8.85 -20.21
N THR A 216 5.84 -7.84 -21.03
CA THR A 216 5.53 -7.94 -22.46
C THR A 216 6.67 -7.29 -23.24
N SER A 217 7.41 -8.13 -23.98
CA SER A 217 8.65 -7.93 -24.75
C SER A 217 9.97 -8.32 -24.03
N VAL A 218 10.93 -7.41 -23.85
CA VAL A 218 12.31 -7.74 -23.50
C VAL A 218 12.62 -7.42 -22.05
N LEU A 219 12.98 -8.44 -21.27
CA LEU A 219 13.58 -8.27 -19.94
C LEU A 219 15.06 -8.66 -19.97
N ALA A 220 15.95 -7.69 -19.82
CA ALA A 220 17.39 -7.96 -19.96
C ALA A 220 18.02 -8.61 -18.71
N LYS A 221 17.54 -8.28 -17.50
CA LYS A 221 18.08 -8.83 -16.24
C LYS A 221 17.05 -8.83 -15.10
N LYS A 222 16.94 -9.96 -14.40
CA LYS A 222 16.15 -10.13 -13.16
C LYS A 222 17.08 -10.49 -12.01
N THR A 223 16.91 -9.91 -10.82
CA THR A 223 17.85 -10.16 -9.71
C THR A 223 17.25 -10.78 -8.45
N SER A 224 15.92 -10.84 -8.26
CA SER A 224 15.24 -11.71 -7.27
C SER A 224 13.74 -11.42 -7.29
N ILE A 225 12.92 -12.46 -7.29
CA ILE A 225 11.45 -12.36 -7.17
C ILE A 225 10.97 -13.47 -6.21
N SER A 226 10.14 -13.14 -5.22
CA SER A 226 9.46 -14.09 -4.33
C SER A 226 7.94 -13.93 -4.51
N LEU A 227 7.25 -14.95 -5.03
CA LEU A 227 5.83 -14.85 -5.40
C LEU A 227 5.05 -16.13 -5.05
N SER A 228 3.84 -15.91 -4.53
CA SER A 228 2.75 -16.89 -4.42
C SER A 228 1.67 -16.75 -5.53
N GLY A 229 1.71 -15.67 -6.32
CA GLY A 229 0.77 -15.36 -7.42
C GLY A 229 1.32 -15.70 -8.81
N SER A 230 0.68 -15.18 -9.87
CA SER A 230 1.07 -15.44 -11.26
C SER A 230 2.22 -14.53 -11.73
N LEU A 231 3.24 -15.12 -12.35
CA LEU A 231 4.32 -14.40 -13.01
C LEU A 231 4.39 -14.82 -14.48
N THR A 232 4.20 -13.87 -15.39
CA THR A 232 4.19 -14.14 -16.84
C THR A 232 5.23 -13.32 -17.57
N PHE A 233 6.02 -13.98 -18.41
CA PHE A 233 6.91 -13.35 -19.37
C PHE A 233 6.41 -13.63 -20.78
N ILE A 234 6.06 -12.59 -21.51
CA ILE A 234 5.68 -12.63 -22.92
C ILE A 234 6.83 -11.98 -23.69
N GLY A 235 7.71 -12.75 -24.31
CA GLY A 235 8.86 -12.24 -25.06
C GLY A 235 10.21 -12.83 -24.62
N SER A 236 11.28 -12.01 -24.63
CA SER A 236 12.65 -12.48 -24.44
C SER A 236 13.21 -12.16 -23.05
N LEU A 237 13.76 -13.17 -22.36
CA LEU A 237 14.48 -13.01 -21.09
C LEU A 237 15.97 -13.32 -21.27
N VAL A 238 16.86 -12.38 -20.92
CA VAL A 238 18.29 -12.43 -21.33
C VAL A 238 19.26 -12.95 -20.23
N LYS A 239 19.00 -12.76 -18.93
CA LYS A 239 19.94 -13.19 -17.85
C LYS A 239 19.27 -13.80 -16.61
N LYS A 240 20.03 -14.70 -15.94
CA LYS A 240 19.69 -15.66 -14.85
C LYS A 240 18.64 -15.18 -13.84
N ILE A 241 17.90 -16.16 -13.36
CA ILE A 241 16.82 -16.09 -12.38
C ILE A 241 17.29 -16.64 -11.02
N SER A 242 17.01 -15.94 -9.91
CA SER A 242 16.83 -16.53 -8.58
C SER A 242 15.37 -16.30 -8.18
N ILE A 243 14.56 -17.36 -8.08
CA ILE A 243 13.17 -17.27 -7.61
C ILE A 243 13.01 -18.26 -6.45
N SER A 244 12.35 -17.80 -5.39
CA SER A 244 11.71 -18.67 -4.39
C SER A 244 10.22 -18.69 -4.75
N LEU A 245 9.70 -19.85 -5.16
CA LEU A 245 8.34 -20.00 -5.72
C LEU A 245 7.39 -20.71 -4.76
N SER A 246 6.16 -20.20 -4.68
CA SER A 246 4.96 -20.98 -4.33
C SER A 246 3.79 -20.78 -5.33
N GLY A 247 3.94 -19.92 -6.35
CA GLY A 247 2.91 -19.63 -7.38
C GLY A 247 3.27 -20.04 -8.82
N ALA A 248 2.33 -19.89 -9.76
CA ALA A 248 2.47 -20.29 -11.16
C ALA A 248 3.38 -19.34 -11.97
N VAL A 249 4.24 -19.90 -12.84
CA VAL A 249 5.14 -19.15 -13.72
C VAL A 249 4.97 -19.60 -15.16
N SER A 250 4.74 -18.65 -16.07
CA SER A 250 4.59 -18.91 -17.50
C SER A 250 5.56 -18.08 -18.35
N PHE A 251 6.13 -18.73 -19.36
CA PHE A 251 6.99 -18.10 -20.37
C PHE A 251 6.37 -18.32 -21.75
N ILE A 252 5.96 -17.23 -22.39
CA ILE A 252 5.49 -17.18 -23.77
C ILE A 252 6.58 -16.46 -24.57
N GLY A 253 7.64 -17.16 -24.96
CA GLY A 253 8.74 -16.59 -25.72
C GLY A 253 10.11 -17.22 -25.44
N ARG A 254 11.18 -16.54 -25.84
CA ARG A 254 12.55 -17.09 -25.83
C ARG A 254 13.22 -16.90 -24.46
N LEU A 255 13.66 -18.00 -23.85
CA LEU A 255 14.49 -18.01 -22.65
C LEU A 255 15.97 -18.16 -23.04
N PHE A 256 16.75 -17.08 -22.96
CA PHE A 256 18.20 -17.19 -23.17
C PHE A 256 18.87 -17.64 -21.86
N SER A 257 19.26 -18.91 -21.81
CA SER A 257 20.21 -19.37 -20.79
C SER A 257 21.62 -18.94 -21.21
N ASN A 258 22.26 -18.07 -20.42
CA ASN A 258 23.67 -17.69 -20.59
C ASN A 258 24.59 -18.92 -20.72
N THR A 259 24.22 -20.08 -20.15
CA THR A 259 24.99 -21.31 -20.26
C THR A 259 25.04 -21.84 -21.70
N ILE A 260 23.94 -21.74 -22.45
CA ILE A 260 23.87 -22.19 -23.84
C ILE A 260 24.57 -21.17 -24.74
N TYR A 261 24.32 -19.88 -24.53
CA TYR A 261 24.97 -18.80 -25.29
C TYR A 261 26.49 -18.85 -25.17
N ASN A 262 27.02 -18.98 -23.95
CA ASN A 262 28.46 -19.07 -23.73
C ASN A 262 29.07 -20.33 -24.33
N LYS A 263 28.35 -21.47 -24.30
CA LYS A 263 28.80 -22.72 -24.96
C LYS A 263 28.87 -22.55 -26.47
N VAL A 264 27.82 -22.02 -27.10
CA VAL A 264 27.75 -21.82 -28.56
C VAL A 264 28.78 -20.78 -29.03
N SER A 265 28.91 -19.66 -28.33
CA SER A 265 29.92 -18.63 -28.63
C SER A 265 31.35 -19.18 -28.53
N LYS A 266 31.62 -20.01 -27.52
CA LYS A 266 32.92 -20.70 -27.38
C LYS A 266 33.17 -21.69 -28.51
N MET A 267 32.17 -22.48 -28.92
CA MET A 267 32.29 -23.38 -30.07
C MET A 267 32.58 -22.62 -31.37
N LEU A 268 31.87 -21.51 -31.62
CA LEU A 268 32.07 -20.70 -32.82
C LEU A 268 33.46 -20.02 -32.85
N SER A 269 33.93 -19.55 -31.70
CA SER A 269 35.31 -19.03 -31.57
C SER A 269 36.35 -20.11 -31.87
N THR A 270 36.15 -21.34 -31.38
CA THR A 270 37.04 -22.47 -31.68
C THR A 270 37.03 -22.82 -33.16
N TYR A 271 35.86 -22.91 -33.79
CA TYR A 271 35.74 -23.17 -35.23
C TYR A 271 36.52 -22.13 -36.06
N THR A 272 36.36 -20.85 -35.74
CA THR A 272 37.05 -19.75 -36.43
C THR A 272 38.58 -19.83 -36.31
N LYS A 273 39.09 -20.30 -35.16
CA LYS A 273 40.53 -20.49 -34.96
C LYS A 273 41.06 -21.68 -35.78
N ILE A 274 40.29 -22.76 -35.86
CA ILE A 274 40.64 -23.96 -36.64
C ILE A 274 40.68 -23.62 -38.13
N THR A 275 39.66 -22.94 -38.65
CA THR A 275 39.63 -22.56 -40.08
C THR A 275 40.76 -21.62 -40.45
N LYS A 276 41.10 -20.67 -39.56
CA LYS A 276 42.28 -19.81 -39.75
C LYS A 276 43.59 -20.62 -39.75
N ALA A 277 43.77 -21.54 -38.81
CA ALA A 277 44.97 -22.38 -38.75
C ALA A 277 45.15 -23.25 -40.00
N ILE A 278 44.04 -23.81 -40.52
CA ILE A 278 44.04 -24.57 -41.79
C ILE A 278 44.42 -23.66 -42.97
N SER A 279 43.83 -22.46 -43.04
CA SER A 279 44.17 -21.48 -44.08
C SER A 279 45.65 -21.08 -44.05
N ASP A 280 46.20 -20.85 -42.86
CA ASP A 280 47.60 -20.48 -42.66
C ASP A 280 48.56 -21.65 -42.99
N TYR A 281 48.11 -22.89 -42.82
CA TYR A 281 48.86 -24.09 -43.22
C TYR A 281 48.90 -24.25 -44.74
N ILE A 282 47.74 -24.18 -45.39
CA ILE A 282 47.63 -24.29 -46.86
C ILE A 282 48.45 -23.21 -47.55
N LYS A 283 48.45 -21.98 -47.01
CA LYS A 283 49.27 -20.89 -47.54
C LYS A 283 50.77 -21.20 -47.44
N ARG A 284 51.24 -21.65 -46.27
CA ARG A 284 52.64 -22.06 -46.05
C ARG A 284 53.07 -23.24 -46.92
N ASP A 285 52.17 -24.17 -47.21
CA ASP A 285 52.45 -25.33 -48.08
C ASP A 285 52.61 -24.91 -49.55
N LYS A 286 51.76 -23.99 -50.03
CA LYS A 286 51.90 -23.38 -51.36
C LYS A 286 53.18 -22.55 -51.49
N ASP A 287 53.48 -21.72 -50.49
CA ASP A 287 54.68 -20.88 -50.49
C ASP A 287 55.97 -21.73 -50.54
N LYS A 288 55.95 -22.97 -50.00
CA LYS A 288 57.07 -23.93 -50.08
C LYS A 288 57.16 -24.68 -51.40
N GLY A 289 56.05 -24.84 -52.13
CA GLY A 289 56.01 -25.51 -53.42
C GLY A 289 56.51 -24.63 -54.58
N GLU A 290 56.57 -23.31 -54.40
CA GLU A 290 57.07 -22.34 -55.39
C GLU A 290 58.58 -22.03 -55.23
N GLU A 291 59.25 -22.57 -54.20
CA GLU A 291 60.70 -22.42 -53.96
C GLU A 291 61.56 -23.60 -54.50
N LEU A 292 60.97 -24.52 -55.28
CA LEU A 292 61.65 -25.64 -55.96
C LEU A 292 61.63 -25.43 -57.48
#